data_AF-A0A7S3B5N3-F1
#
_entry.id   AF-A0A7S3B5N3-F1
#
_cell.length_a   1.000
_cell.length_b   1.000
_cell.length_c   1.000
_cell.angle_alpha   90.00
_cell.angle_beta   90.00
_cell.angle_gamma   90.00
#
_symmetry.space_group_name_H-M   'P 1'
#
loop_
_entity.id
_entity.type
_entity.pdbx_description
1 polymer ?
#
loop_
_entity_poly.entity_id
_entity_poly.type
_entity_poly.pdbx_seq_one_letter_code
_entity_poly.pdbx_strand_id
1 'polypeptide(L)'
;ARFAFTMCNPPFFESEAQWQEGARRGFGGTAAEMVCVGGEAAFVATMARESAQLRERVGWFTSLLGRKATLTPMRDALWATPGVVAVRTTAFEQGRTHRWGIAWTFDQAIADELRARALRQAREGMDSGRGRGHGRM
;
A
#
# COMPACT_ATOMS: atom_id res chain seq x y z
N ALA A 1 -0.35 21.88 12.23
CA ALA A 1 -1.16 21.37 11.10
C ALA A 1 -0.96 19.86 10.98
N ARG A 2 -2.03 19.12 10.65
CA ARG A 2 -2.03 17.67 10.41
C ARG A 2 -2.31 17.43 8.94
N PHE A 3 -1.54 16.56 8.29
CA PHE A 3 -1.76 16.17 6.90
C PHE A 3 -2.72 14.99 6.81
N ALA A 4 -3.57 14.97 5.78
CA ALA A 4 -4.48 13.85 5.56
C ALA A 4 -3.72 12.58 5.17
N PHE A 5 -2.78 12.69 4.22
CA PHE A 5 -1.96 11.58 3.76
C PHE A 5 -0.67 12.04 3.07
N THR A 6 0.27 11.12 2.89
CA THR A 6 1.38 11.23 1.92
C THR A 6 1.16 10.30 0.74
N MET A 7 1.75 10.62 -0.41
CA MET A 7 1.83 9.74 -1.57
C MET A 7 3.28 9.63 -2.04
N CYS A 8 3.67 8.44 -2.48
CA CYS A 8 5.00 8.19 -3.03
C CYS A 8 4.91 7.23 -4.21
N ASN A 9 5.62 7.56 -5.30
CA ASN A 9 5.98 6.61 -6.35
C ASN A 9 7.50 6.41 -6.24
N PRO A 10 7.98 5.37 -5.55
CA PRO A 10 9.39 5.22 -5.21
C PRO A 10 10.22 4.81 -6.44
N PRO A 11 11.53 5.05 -6.43
CA PRO A 11 12.43 4.45 -7.40
C PRO A 11 12.33 2.92 -7.35
N PHE A 12 12.19 2.28 -8.52
CA PHE A 12 11.93 0.84 -8.58
C PHE A 12 13.20 -0.02 -8.61
N PHE A 13 14.30 0.52 -9.12
CA PHE A 13 15.49 -0.23 -9.46
C PHE A 13 16.62 -0.03 -8.45
N GLU A 14 17.42 -1.08 -8.27
CA GLU A 14 18.57 -1.12 -7.36
C GLU A 14 19.84 -0.55 -8.00
N SER A 15 19.90 -0.54 -9.34
CA SER A 15 21.04 -0.05 -10.09
C SER A 15 20.64 0.50 -11.45
N GLU A 16 21.52 1.35 -11.99
CA GLU A 16 21.44 1.87 -13.35
C GLU A 16 21.32 0.75 -14.39
N ALA A 17 22.12 -0.32 -14.25
CA ALA A 17 22.07 -1.46 -15.16
C ALA A 17 20.69 -2.15 -15.19
N GLN A 18 20.04 -2.26 -14.03
CA GLN A 18 18.68 -2.80 -13.94
C GLN A 18 17.65 -1.83 -14.55
N TRP A 19 17.80 -0.52 -14.33
CA TRP A 19 16.95 0.48 -14.97
C TRP A 19 17.10 0.47 -16.48
N GLN A 20 18.31 0.37 -17.04
CA GLN A 20 18.53 0.32 -18.50
C GLN A 20 17.79 -0.84 -19.17
N GLU A 21 17.71 -2.00 -18.52
CA GLU A 21 16.88 -3.11 -18.98
C GLU A 21 15.37 -2.80 -18.89
N GLY A 22 14.95 -2.06 -17.86
CA GLY A 22 13.59 -1.53 -17.74
C GLY A 22 13.27 -0.46 -18.78
N ALA A 23 14.18 0.46 -19.08
CA ALA A 23 14.00 1.55 -20.04
C ALA A 23 13.68 1.01 -21.44
N ARG A 24 14.33 -0.10 -21.83
CA ARG A 24 14.03 -0.84 -23.07
C ARG A 24 12.59 -1.35 -23.15
N ARG A 25 11.90 -1.51 -22.02
CA ARG A 25 10.50 -1.97 -21.92
C ARG A 25 9.51 -0.80 -21.79
N GLY A 26 9.96 0.44 -21.97
CA GLY A 26 9.13 1.64 -21.93
C GLY A 26 8.97 2.29 -20.55
N PHE A 27 9.79 1.90 -19.56
CA PHE A 27 9.84 2.61 -18.28
C PHE A 27 10.65 3.90 -18.43
N GLY A 28 9.94 5.02 -18.65
CA GLY A 28 10.54 6.37 -18.70
C GLY A 28 10.94 6.89 -17.31
N GLY A 29 11.67 8.01 -17.31
CA GLY A 29 12.20 8.66 -16.11
C GLY A 29 13.70 8.88 -16.20
N THR A 30 14.25 9.67 -15.29
CA THR A 30 15.69 9.85 -15.10
C THR A 30 16.26 8.78 -14.17
N ALA A 31 17.56 8.50 -14.25
CA ALA A 31 18.23 7.59 -13.32
C ALA A 31 17.93 7.93 -11.84
N ALA A 32 17.89 9.22 -11.51
CA ALA A 32 17.59 9.71 -10.17
C ALA A 32 16.15 9.43 -9.70
N GLU A 33 15.18 9.33 -10.62
CA GLU A 33 13.80 8.96 -10.31
C GLU A 33 13.61 7.45 -10.21
N MET A 34 14.50 6.68 -10.86
CA MET A 34 14.28 5.26 -11.12
C MET A 34 15.19 4.34 -10.31
N VAL A 35 16.34 4.83 -9.83
CA VAL A 35 17.36 4.04 -9.12
C VAL A 35 17.54 4.50 -7.68
N CYS A 36 17.53 3.56 -6.74
CA CYS A 36 17.99 3.79 -5.37
C CYS A 36 18.67 2.54 -4.80
N VAL A 37 19.61 2.72 -3.87
CA VAL A 37 20.30 1.60 -3.21
C VAL A 37 19.27 0.70 -2.50
N GLY A 38 19.30 -0.60 -2.79
CA GLY A 38 18.33 -1.57 -2.27
C GLY A 38 16.93 -1.47 -2.89
N GLY A 39 16.75 -0.59 -3.89
CA GLY A 39 15.57 -0.45 -4.71
C GLY A 39 14.31 -0.10 -3.93
N GLU A 40 13.17 -0.36 -4.55
CA GLU A 40 11.84 -0.09 -4.00
C GLU A 40 11.67 -0.60 -2.55
N ALA A 41 12.15 -1.80 -2.25
CA ALA A 41 11.98 -2.41 -0.94
C ALA A 41 12.73 -1.62 0.15
N ALA A 42 13.99 -1.27 -0.08
CA ALA A 42 14.76 -0.49 0.89
C ALA A 42 14.21 0.94 1.04
N PHE A 43 13.73 1.53 -0.05
CA PHE A 43 13.12 2.86 -0.03
C PHE A 43 11.86 2.88 0.83
N VAL A 44 10.92 1.97 0.60
CA VAL A 44 9.65 1.95 1.36
C VAL A 44 9.87 1.48 2.81
N ALA A 45 10.84 0.60 3.07
CA ALA A 45 11.24 0.27 4.44
C ALA A 45 11.80 1.49 5.20
N THR A 46 12.56 2.34 4.51
CA THR A 46 13.04 3.61 5.06
C THR A 46 11.88 4.56 5.36
N MET A 47 10.93 4.70 4.43
CA MET A 47 9.70 5.47 4.67
C MET A 47 8.91 4.97 5.89
N ALA A 48 8.77 3.65 6.04
CA ALA A 48 8.09 3.04 7.18
C ALA A 48 8.79 3.43 8.51
N ARG A 49 10.11 3.29 8.58
CA ARG A 49 10.91 3.66 9.76
C ARG A 49 10.78 5.15 10.09
N GLU A 50 10.87 6.02 9.09
CA GLU A 50 10.81 7.48 9.29
C GLU A 50 9.40 7.96 9.66
N SER A 51 8.38 7.29 9.15
CA SER A 51 6.99 7.60 9.50
C SER A 51 6.71 7.46 11.00
N ALA A 52 7.43 6.60 11.72
CA ALA A 52 7.30 6.43 13.17
C ALA A 52 7.74 7.67 13.98
N GLN A 53 8.46 8.61 13.36
CA GLN A 53 8.79 9.91 13.96
C GLN A 53 7.67 10.95 13.76
N LEU A 54 6.90 10.80 12.67
CA LEU A 54 5.79 11.70 12.33
C LEU A 54 4.45 11.23 12.91
N ARG A 55 4.24 9.92 13.01
CA ARG A 55 3.08 9.26 13.62
C ARG A 55 1.74 9.88 13.17
N GLU A 56 0.93 10.35 14.11
CA GLU A 56 -0.42 10.87 13.89
C GLU A 56 -0.43 12.29 13.28
N ARG A 57 0.74 12.91 13.04
CA ARG A 57 0.83 14.16 12.25
C ARG A 57 0.41 13.95 10.79
N VAL A 58 0.37 12.71 10.33
CA VAL A 58 -0.14 12.29 9.03
C VAL A 58 -1.21 11.21 9.24
N GLY A 59 -2.38 11.36 8.61
CA GLY A 59 -3.43 10.36 8.69
C GLY A 59 -3.05 9.04 8.04
N TRP A 60 -2.56 9.06 6.80
CA TRP A 60 -2.07 7.87 6.09
C TRP A 60 -0.72 8.11 5.44
N PHE A 61 0.21 7.19 5.63
CA PHE A 61 1.39 7.10 4.79
C PHE A 61 1.09 6.13 3.65
N THR A 62 1.42 6.49 2.42
CA THR A 62 1.17 5.62 1.25
C THR A 62 2.35 5.58 0.29
N SER A 63 2.51 4.43 -0.36
CA SER A 63 3.46 4.24 -1.46
C SER A 63 2.88 3.33 -2.53
N LEU A 64 3.22 3.62 -3.79
CA LEU A 64 3.06 2.71 -4.90
C LEU A 64 4.19 1.67 -4.87
N LEU A 65 3.89 0.45 -5.32
CA LEU A 65 4.84 -0.62 -5.54
C LEU A 65 4.70 -1.11 -7.00
N GLY A 66 5.82 -1.14 -7.70
CA GLY A 66 6.01 -1.68 -9.04
C GLY A 66 6.12 -3.21 -9.09
N ARG A 67 6.53 -3.85 -7.98
CA ARG A 67 6.76 -5.31 -7.94
C ARG A 67 5.84 -6.00 -6.93
N LYS A 68 5.08 -7.01 -7.39
CA LYS A 68 4.24 -7.85 -6.51
C LYS A 68 5.05 -8.53 -5.41
N ALA A 69 6.28 -8.92 -5.73
CA ALA A 69 7.18 -9.59 -4.80
C ALA A 69 7.55 -8.71 -3.58
N THR A 70 7.49 -7.38 -3.71
CA THR A 70 7.73 -6.45 -2.61
C THR A 70 6.56 -6.36 -1.64
N LEU A 71 5.34 -6.66 -2.08
CA LEU A 71 4.11 -6.38 -1.33
C LEU A 71 4.05 -7.13 0.00
N THR A 72 4.26 -8.45 -0.02
CA THR A 72 4.15 -9.28 1.18
C THR A 72 5.24 -8.94 2.21
N PRO A 73 6.53 -8.92 1.85
CA PRO A 73 7.58 -8.53 2.80
C PRO A 73 7.36 -7.13 3.38
N MET A 74 6.91 -6.17 2.57
CA MET A 74 6.67 -4.81 3.04
C MET A 74 5.49 -4.72 4.00
N ARG A 75 4.39 -5.43 3.71
CA ARG A 75 3.25 -5.52 4.63
C ARG A 75 3.68 -6.07 6.00
N ASP A 76 4.50 -7.11 6.01
CA ASP A 76 4.96 -7.74 7.24
C ASP A 76 5.91 -6.81 8.01
N ALA A 77 6.81 -6.11 7.32
CA ALA A 77 7.67 -5.08 7.92
C ALA A 77 6.88 -3.91 8.53
N LEU A 78 5.79 -3.48 7.88
CA LEU A 78 4.91 -2.43 8.41
C LEU A 78 4.20 -2.88 9.68
N TRP A 79 3.74 -4.13 9.74
CA TRP A 79 3.15 -4.66 10.99
C TRP A 79 4.17 -4.82 12.11
N ALA A 80 5.43 -5.07 11.78
CA ALA A 80 6.52 -5.09 12.75
C ALA A 80 6.95 -3.68 13.21
N THR A 81 6.50 -2.61 12.54
CA THR A 81 6.86 -1.24 12.89
C THR A 81 6.05 -0.78 14.12
N PRO A 82 6.70 -0.40 15.24
CA PRO A 82 5.99 -0.03 16.46
C PRO A 82 5.02 1.13 16.27
N GLY A 83 3.80 0.97 16.75
CA GLY A 83 2.74 1.99 16.70
C GLY A 83 1.92 2.00 15.41
N VAL A 84 2.26 1.20 14.39
CA VAL A 84 1.37 1.00 13.24
C VAL A 84 0.13 0.23 13.71
N VAL A 85 -1.04 0.81 13.50
CA VAL A 85 -2.32 0.26 13.98
C VAL A 85 -3.20 -0.29 12.86
N ALA A 86 -2.93 0.09 11.62
CA ALA A 86 -3.57 -0.49 10.45
C ALA A 86 -2.67 -0.41 9.21
N VAL A 87 -2.70 -1.50 8.43
CA VAL A 87 -2.10 -1.60 7.09
C VAL A 87 -3.21 -1.94 6.08
N ARG A 88 -3.16 -1.34 4.90
CA ARG A 88 -4.05 -1.60 3.77
C ARG A 88 -3.24 -1.75 2.48
N THR A 89 -3.73 -2.59 1.59
CA THR A 89 -3.16 -2.79 0.28
C THR A 89 -4.26 -2.73 -0.77
N THR A 90 -3.90 -2.36 -1.99
CA THR A 90 -4.79 -2.42 -3.16
C THR A 90 -3.98 -2.76 -4.40
N ALA A 91 -4.66 -3.18 -5.46
CA ALA A 91 -4.06 -3.38 -6.77
C ALA A 91 -4.61 -2.33 -7.75
N PHE A 92 -3.74 -1.82 -8.61
CA PHE A 92 -4.09 -0.96 -9.73
C PHE A 92 -3.76 -1.70 -11.02
N GLU A 93 -4.78 -1.90 -11.86
CA GLU A 93 -4.68 -2.67 -13.10
C GLU A 93 -5.08 -1.78 -14.27
N GLN A 94 -4.11 -1.44 -15.11
CA GLN A 94 -4.32 -0.58 -16.29
C GLN A 94 -3.68 -1.24 -17.51
N GLY A 95 -4.50 -1.93 -18.29
CA GLY A 95 -4.04 -2.72 -19.43
C GLY A 95 -3.03 -3.79 -19.00
N ARG A 96 -1.79 -3.70 -19.51
CA ARG A 96 -0.70 -4.65 -19.21
C ARG A 96 0.11 -4.29 -17.96
N THR A 97 -0.18 -3.15 -17.35
CA THR A 97 0.58 -2.63 -16.21
C THR A 97 -0.17 -2.92 -14.91
N HIS A 98 0.47 -3.69 -14.04
CA HIS A 98 0.01 -3.93 -12.68
C HIS A 98 0.88 -3.16 -11.69
N ARG A 99 0.23 -2.50 -10.73
CA ARG A 99 0.86 -1.84 -9.58
C ARG A 99 0.10 -2.19 -8.32
N TRP A 100 0.75 -2.01 -7.17
CA TRP A 100 0.12 -2.22 -5.87
C TRP A 100 0.25 -0.96 -5.03
N GLY A 101 -0.83 -0.56 -4.38
CA GLY A 101 -0.77 0.49 -3.35
C GLY A 101 -0.58 -0.17 -1.99
N ILE A 102 0.28 0.40 -1.16
CA ILE A 102 0.38 0.07 0.26
C ILE A 102 0.19 1.33 1.09
N ALA A 103 -0.57 1.20 2.18
CA ALA A 103 -0.89 2.29 3.08
C ALA A 103 -0.83 1.84 4.53
N TRP A 104 -0.32 2.70 5.42
CA TRP A 104 -0.28 2.43 6.86
C TRP A 104 -0.57 3.70 7.67
N THR A 105 -1.03 3.50 8.90
CA THR A 105 -1.36 4.59 9.82
C THR A 105 -1.01 4.25 11.26
N PHE A 106 -0.70 5.30 12.03
CA PHE A 106 -0.52 5.29 13.48
C PHE A 106 -1.79 5.78 14.20
N ASP A 107 -2.79 6.28 13.46
CA ASP A 107 -3.99 6.84 14.03
C ASP A 107 -5.03 5.76 14.36
N GLN A 108 -5.25 5.55 15.65
CA GLN A 108 -6.21 4.59 16.17
C GLN A 108 -7.65 4.91 15.75
N ALA A 109 -8.04 6.19 15.64
CA ALA A 109 -9.39 6.56 15.23
C ALA A 109 -9.69 6.11 13.79
N ILE A 110 -8.70 6.22 12.90
CA ILE A 110 -8.79 5.68 11.54
C ILE A 110 -8.94 4.16 11.57
N ALA A 111 -8.16 3.47 12.40
CA ALA A 111 -8.25 2.00 12.52
C ALA A 111 -9.62 1.55 13.06
N ASP A 112 -10.17 2.26 14.04
CA ASP A 112 -11.49 1.97 14.62
C ASP A 112 -12.61 2.23 13.61
N GLU A 113 -12.53 3.30 12.83
CA GLU A 113 -13.48 3.58 11.76
C GLU A 113 -13.47 2.45 10.71
N LEU A 114 -12.28 1.97 10.32
CA LEU A 114 -12.13 0.84 9.41
C LEU A 114 -12.78 -0.44 9.96
N ARG A 115 -12.60 -0.74 11.25
CA ARG A 115 -13.24 -1.89 11.91
C ARG A 115 -14.77 -1.74 11.90
N ALA A 116 -15.27 -0.56 12.26
CA ALA A 116 -16.70 -0.28 12.28
C ALA A 116 -17.34 -0.41 10.87
N ARG A 117 -16.67 0.07 9.82
CA ARG A 117 -17.11 -0.09 8.42
C ARG A 117 -17.18 -1.56 8.03
N ALA A 118 -16.17 -2.36 8.34
CA ALA A 118 -16.15 -3.78 8.05
C ALA A 118 -17.29 -4.54 8.75
N LEU A 119 -17.58 -4.22 10.01
CA LEU A 119 -18.69 -4.81 10.77
C LEU A 119 -20.06 -4.49 10.16
N ARG A 120 -20.25 -3.26 9.65
CA ARG A 120 -21.49 -2.87 8.96
C ARG A 120 -21.69 -3.68 7.68
N GLN A 121 -20.66 -3.77 6.84
CA GLN A 121 -20.70 -4.52 5.59
C GLN A 121 -20.98 -6.02 5.81
N ALA A 122 -20.37 -6.62 6.84
CA ALA A 122 -20.60 -8.02 7.18
C ALA A 122 -22.06 -8.29 7.60
N ARG A 123 -22.71 -7.34 8.30
CA ARG A 123 -24.12 -7.45 8.71
C ARG A 123 -25.07 -7.37 7.50
N GLU A 124 -24.83 -6.42 6.59
CA GLU A 124 -25.63 -6.24 5.37
C GLU A 124 -25.50 -7.44 4.41
N GLY A 125 -24.31 -8.01 4.28
CA GLY A 125 -24.08 -9.24 3.50
C GLY A 125 -24.78 -10.48 4.07
N MET A 126 -24.93 -10.55 5.39
CA MET A 126 -25.61 -11.67 6.05
C MET A 126 -27.14 -11.60 5.90
N ASP A 127 -27.71 -10.39 5.87
CA ASP A 127 -29.15 -10.17 5.68
C ASP A 127 -29.59 -10.42 4.24
N SER A 128 -28.80 -9.97 3.26
CA SER A 128 -29.04 -10.23 1.83
C SER A 128 -28.90 -11.71 1.41
N GLY A 129 -28.21 -12.53 2.20
CA GLY A 129 -28.06 -13.98 1.98
C GLY A 129 -29.24 -14.83 2.48
N ARG A 130 -30.09 -14.32 3.38
CA ARG A 130 -31.25 -15.07 3.93
C ARG A 130 -32.49 -15.07 3.03
N GLY A 131 -32.51 -14.28 1.95
CA GLY A 131 -33.66 -14.14 1.04
C GLY A 131 -33.71 -15.09 -0.15
N ARG A 132 -32.74 -16.01 -0.35
CA ARG A 132 -32.72 -16.95 -1.50
C ARG A 132 -32.82 -18.41 -1.06
N GLY A 133 -33.91 -18.74 -0.39
CA GLY A 133 -34.35 -20.12 -0.24
C GLY A 133 -35.86 -20.14 -0.36
N HIS A 134 -36.36 -20.83 -1.39
CA HIS A 134 -37.74 -21.20 -1.73
C HIS A 134 -38.19 -20.68 -3.11
N GLY A 135 -38.16 -21.60 -4.07
CA GLY A 135 -38.64 -21.40 -5.43
C GLY A 135 -38.27 -22.57 -6.35
N ARG A 136 -38.49 -23.82 -5.91
CA ARG A 136 -38.67 -24.96 -6.81
C ARG A 136 -40.09 -25.45 -6.63
N MET A 137 -40.90 -25.29 -7.66
CA MET A 137 -41.93 -26.24 -8.08
C MET A 137 -41.83 -26.35 -9.60
#